data_AF-A0A059JJS5-F1
#
_entry.id   AF-A0A059JJS5-F1
#
_cell.length_a   1.000
_cell.length_b   1.000
_cell.length_c   1.000
_cell.angle_alpha   90.00
_cell.angle_beta   90.00
_cell.angle_gamma   90.00
#
_symmetry.space_group_name_H-M   'P 1'
#
loop_
_entity.id
_entity.type
_entity.pdbx_description
1 polymer ?
#
loop_
_entity_poly.entity_id
_entity_poly.type
_entity_poly.pdbx_seq_one_letter_code
_entity_poly.pdbx_strand_id
1 'polypeptide(L)'
;MQPLFSPSRSLVLFSSSPTRPLTQLAAGPAFGSFTLLLFRTSPSLVSSRGFASRKKKMAPKKPVKREKVLLGRPGNSLKSGIVGLANVGKSTLFQAITKSTLGNPANFPYATIDPEQARVIVPDERYDWLCKHYKPKSEVPANLTVYDIAGLTKGASTGAGLGNAFLSHIRAVDAIFQVVRCFDDAEIVHVEGDVDPVRDLNIISEELRIKDIEFVEKALEALSKQTRRGGQSLEMKKLKEEEEIVARVLAFLKEGNDIRKGDWGPKEVDVINPLFLLTAKPVVYLVNLSEKDYIRQKNKYIPKVAEWIKTNSPGDPIIPLSVSFEERLAQLGDDAAAAEECEKLGTKSALPKIIVTMRQSLNLGSFFTTGADEVRQWTIRKGTKAPQAAGVIHTDFEKTFIQCLVFNFDVLKECGDEAAVRAAGKVLTKGKDYVIEDGDIVLIKAGAAKA
;
A
#
# COMPACT_ATOMS: atom_id res chain seq x y z
N MET A 1 -48.20 -39.62 -26.37
CA MET A 1 -48.04 -40.08 -27.77
C MET A 1 -46.55 -40.14 -28.08
N GLN A 2 -45.97 -41.34 -28.12
CA GLN A 2 -44.80 -41.65 -28.96
C GLN A 2 -45.33 -41.97 -30.40
N PRO A 3 -44.53 -42.06 -31.49
CA PRO A 3 -43.15 -42.56 -31.56
C PRO A 3 -42.23 -41.94 -32.65
N LEU A 4 -41.08 -42.62 -32.88
CA LEU A 4 -40.19 -42.70 -34.07
C LEU A 4 -38.81 -42.05 -33.89
N PHE A 5 -37.72 -42.79 -33.65
CA PHE A 5 -36.98 -43.84 -34.41
C PHE A 5 -35.68 -43.26 -35.00
N SER A 6 -34.56 -43.93 -34.71
CA SER A 6 -33.21 -43.77 -35.29
C SER A 6 -33.12 -44.52 -36.64
N PRO A 7 -31.96 -44.93 -37.23
CA PRO A 7 -30.53 -44.63 -36.97
C PRO A 7 -29.66 -44.47 -38.26
N SER A 8 -28.33 -44.40 -38.04
CA SER A 8 -27.26 -45.09 -38.81
C SER A 8 -26.42 -44.27 -39.79
N ARG A 9 -25.09 -44.31 -39.58
CA ARG A 9 -24.12 -44.92 -40.50
C ARG A 9 -22.75 -45.10 -39.84
N SER A 10 -22.19 -46.28 -40.08
CA SER A 10 -20.88 -46.77 -39.62
C SER A 10 -19.94 -46.86 -40.83
N LEU A 11 -18.62 -46.92 -40.53
CA LEU A 11 -17.51 -47.50 -41.32
C LEU A 11 -17.08 -46.69 -42.59
N VAL A 12 -15.80 -46.56 -43.00
CA VAL A 12 -14.63 -47.46 -43.12
C VAL A 12 -13.35 -46.61 -43.32
N LEU A 13 -12.15 -47.16 -42.98
CA LEU A 13 -10.84 -47.14 -43.71
C LEU A 13 -9.62 -46.90 -42.76
N PHE A 14 -8.87 -47.96 -42.40
CA PHE A 14 -7.65 -48.57 -43.03
C PHE A 14 -6.37 -47.70 -42.89
N SER A 15 -5.38 -48.11 -42.06
CA SER A 15 -4.13 -48.85 -42.38
C SER A 15 -3.16 -48.05 -43.28
N SER A 16 -1.83 -48.17 -43.31
CA SER A 16 -0.77 -48.95 -42.67
C SER A 16 0.55 -48.37 -43.25
N SER A 17 1.67 -48.48 -42.53
CA SER A 17 3.04 -48.32 -43.08
C SER A 17 3.32 -49.34 -44.21
N PRO A 18 4.36 -49.24 -45.09
CA PRO A 18 5.77 -49.48 -44.70
C PRO A 18 6.92 -48.98 -45.66
N THR A 19 8.17 -49.34 -45.28
CA THR A 19 9.40 -49.65 -46.08
C THR A 19 10.40 -48.59 -46.64
N ARG A 20 11.70 -48.92 -46.42
CA ARG A 20 13.01 -48.33 -46.85
C ARG A 20 13.40 -48.75 -48.30
N PRO A 21 14.50 -48.25 -48.96
CA PRO A 21 15.91 -48.71 -48.75
C PRO A 21 17.09 -47.71 -49.05
N LEU A 22 18.29 -48.07 -48.52
CA LEU A 22 19.73 -48.01 -49.00
C LEU A 22 20.24 -46.83 -49.89
N THR A 23 21.49 -46.31 -49.82
CA THR A 23 22.83 -46.98 -49.89
C THR A 23 24.00 -45.99 -49.62
N GLN A 24 25.08 -46.47 -48.95
CA GLN A 24 26.55 -46.36 -49.23
C GLN A 24 27.29 -44.99 -49.41
N LEU A 25 28.59 -44.76 -49.15
CA LEU A 25 29.77 -45.47 -48.57
C LEU A 25 30.98 -44.50 -48.44
N ALA A 26 31.96 -44.90 -47.59
CA ALA A 26 33.43 -44.74 -47.68
C ALA A 26 34.13 -43.41 -47.27
N ALA A 27 35.34 -43.38 -46.67
CA ALA A 27 36.31 -44.38 -46.16
C ALA A 27 37.32 -43.71 -45.17
N GLY A 28 38.03 -44.52 -44.35
CA GLY A 28 39.00 -44.15 -43.28
C GLY A 28 40.37 -43.63 -43.74
N PRO A 29 41.55 -43.91 -43.08
CA PRO A 29 41.90 -44.84 -41.97
C PRO A 29 42.49 -44.11 -40.73
N ALA A 30 42.55 -44.62 -39.48
CA ALA A 30 43.15 -45.81 -38.82
C ALA A 30 44.59 -45.60 -38.26
N PHE A 31 44.88 -46.33 -37.16
CA PHE A 31 46.11 -46.46 -36.32
C PHE A 31 46.28 -45.46 -35.16
N GLY A 32 46.61 -45.86 -33.93
CA GLY A 32 46.89 -47.17 -33.35
C GLY A 32 47.29 -47.07 -31.86
N SER A 33 46.95 -48.14 -31.14
CA SER A 33 47.51 -48.74 -29.92
C SER A 33 47.99 -47.94 -28.69
N PHE A 34 47.46 -48.39 -27.55
CA PHE A 34 47.93 -48.27 -26.16
C PHE A 34 49.38 -48.76 -25.96
N THR A 35 50.16 -48.16 -25.04
CA THR A 35 51.01 -48.85 -24.04
C THR A 35 51.37 -47.92 -22.86
N LEU A 36 51.35 -48.52 -21.67
CA LEU A 36 51.64 -48.06 -20.31
C LEU A 36 53.14 -47.73 -20.09
N LEU A 37 53.53 -46.70 -19.31
CA LEU A 37 54.77 -46.75 -18.52
C LEU A 37 54.85 -45.73 -17.37
N LEU A 38 55.53 -46.16 -16.31
CA LEU A 38 55.65 -45.60 -14.95
C LEU A 38 56.77 -44.53 -14.81
N PHE A 39 56.51 -43.62 -13.86
CA PHE A 39 57.40 -42.89 -12.92
C PHE A 39 58.79 -42.31 -13.29
N ARG A 40 58.95 -41.07 -12.77
CA ARG A 40 60.10 -40.44 -12.08
C ARG A 40 61.01 -39.41 -12.80
N THR A 41 60.74 -38.13 -12.43
CA THR A 41 61.67 -37.10 -11.88
C THR A 41 62.74 -36.40 -12.74
N SER A 42 62.41 -35.14 -13.13
CA SER A 42 63.13 -33.83 -12.96
C SER A 42 64.53 -33.57 -13.59
N PRO A 43 64.98 -32.30 -13.78
CA PRO A 43 64.30 -30.98 -13.85
C PRO A 43 64.77 -30.07 -15.04
N SER A 44 64.25 -28.82 -15.07
CA SER A 44 64.72 -27.61 -15.80
C SER A 44 64.24 -27.48 -17.27
N LEU A 45 63.90 -26.32 -17.83
CA LEU A 45 63.51 -24.98 -17.38
C LEU A 45 62.93 -24.28 -18.64
N VAL A 46 61.90 -23.45 -18.46
CA VAL A 46 61.38 -22.44 -19.41
C VAL A 46 60.61 -22.93 -20.65
N SER A 47 59.29 -22.68 -20.67
CA SER A 47 58.65 -21.78 -21.66
C SER A 47 57.13 -21.79 -21.49
N SER A 48 56.56 -20.58 -21.46
CA SER A 48 55.16 -20.24 -21.24
C SER A 48 54.21 -20.81 -22.30
N ARG A 49 53.22 -21.61 -21.84
CA ARG A 49 51.92 -21.72 -22.52
C ARG A 49 50.82 -21.62 -21.46
N GLY A 50 50.14 -20.47 -21.44
CA GLY A 50 49.00 -20.22 -20.57
C GLY A 50 47.83 -21.13 -20.94
N PHE A 51 47.50 -22.07 -20.07
CA PHE A 51 46.20 -22.74 -20.11
C PHE A 51 45.15 -21.75 -19.59
N ALA A 52 44.38 -21.19 -20.52
CA ALA A 52 43.21 -20.39 -20.22
C ALA A 52 42.17 -21.25 -19.49
N SER A 53 42.17 -21.20 -18.16
CA SER A 53 41.00 -21.55 -17.36
C SER A 53 39.86 -20.63 -17.78
N ARG A 54 38.92 -21.16 -18.57
CA ARG A 54 37.61 -20.52 -18.77
C ARG A 54 36.92 -20.48 -17.41
N LYS A 55 37.16 -19.41 -16.64
CA LYS A 55 36.25 -18.97 -15.60
C LYS A 55 34.88 -18.84 -16.26
N LYS A 56 33.97 -19.78 -16.00
CA LYS A 56 32.53 -19.56 -16.21
C LYS A 56 32.21 -18.30 -15.43
N LYS A 57 32.14 -17.15 -16.11
CA LYS A 57 31.53 -15.94 -15.57
C LYS A 57 30.11 -16.35 -15.20
N MET A 58 29.89 -16.58 -13.92
CA MET A 58 28.53 -16.67 -13.39
C MET A 58 27.82 -15.42 -13.88
N ALA A 59 26.68 -15.60 -14.56
CA ALA A 59 25.83 -14.49 -14.93
C ALA A 59 25.62 -13.62 -13.68
N PRO A 60 25.66 -12.28 -13.80
CA PRO A 60 25.41 -11.41 -12.66
C PRO A 60 24.09 -11.87 -12.04
N LYS A 61 24.13 -12.26 -10.76
CA LYS A 61 22.91 -12.58 -10.01
C LYS A 61 21.98 -11.40 -10.24
N LYS A 62 20.82 -11.64 -10.88
CA LYS A 62 19.75 -10.63 -10.94
C LYS A 62 19.65 -10.04 -9.54
N PRO A 63 19.68 -8.71 -9.37
CA PRO A 63 19.53 -8.13 -8.06
C PRO A 63 18.22 -8.70 -7.51
N VAL A 64 18.33 -9.54 -6.48
CA VAL A 64 17.17 -10.01 -5.76
C VAL A 64 16.59 -8.72 -5.20
N LYS A 65 15.50 -8.23 -5.80
CA LYS A 65 14.69 -7.17 -5.21
C LYS A 65 14.33 -7.71 -3.83
N ARG A 66 15.08 -7.33 -2.81
CA ARG A 66 14.72 -7.59 -1.43
C ARG A 66 13.43 -6.80 -1.25
N GLU A 67 12.31 -7.50 -1.18
CA GLU A 67 11.04 -6.86 -0.85
C GLU A 67 11.23 -6.16 0.49
N LYS A 68 11.11 -4.82 0.48
CA LYS A 68 11.20 -4.04 1.70
C LYS A 68 9.98 -4.42 2.54
N VAL A 69 10.24 -4.96 3.74
CA VAL A 69 9.17 -5.19 4.71
C VAL A 69 8.55 -3.85 5.03
N LEU A 70 7.21 -3.80 4.99
CA LEU A 70 6.49 -2.55 5.16
C LEU A 70 6.45 -2.17 6.65
N LEU A 71 6.77 -0.91 6.95
CA LEU A 71 6.44 -0.31 8.23
C LEU A 71 4.92 -0.18 8.37
N GLY A 72 4.41 -0.41 9.57
CA GLY A 72 3.00 -0.32 9.92
C GLY A 72 2.33 -1.65 10.23
N ARG A 73 1.10 -1.58 10.73
CA ARG A 73 0.35 -2.75 11.21
C ARG A 73 0.07 -3.76 10.10
N PRO A 74 0.08 -5.08 10.39
CA PRO A 74 -0.41 -6.07 9.45
C PRO A 74 -1.94 -5.97 9.31
N GLY A 75 -2.45 -6.29 8.11
CA GLY A 75 -3.89 -6.38 7.83
C GLY A 75 -4.37 -5.49 6.68
N ASN A 76 -5.65 -5.67 6.34
CA ASN A 76 -6.33 -4.96 5.25
C ASN A 76 -7.31 -3.88 5.75
N SER A 77 -7.67 -3.91 7.04
CA SER A 77 -8.59 -2.95 7.67
C SER A 77 -7.81 -1.83 8.35
N LEU A 78 -7.10 -1.05 7.53
CA LEU A 78 -6.28 0.07 8.01
C LEU A 78 -7.09 1.36 8.11
N LYS A 79 -6.68 2.22 9.04
CA LYS A 79 -7.40 3.42 9.46
C LYS A 79 -6.60 4.68 9.13
N SER A 80 -7.30 5.71 8.65
CA SER A 80 -6.74 7.04 8.37
C SER A 80 -7.18 8.02 9.45
N GLY A 81 -6.28 8.88 9.94
CA GLY A 81 -6.63 9.92 10.91
C GLY A 81 -6.37 11.32 10.35
N ILE A 82 -7.36 12.21 10.45
CA ILE A 82 -7.21 13.63 10.11
C ILE A 82 -6.60 14.35 11.32
N VAL A 83 -5.47 15.04 11.10
CA VAL A 83 -4.65 15.65 12.14
C VAL A 83 -4.33 17.09 11.76
N GLY A 84 -4.14 17.97 12.73
CA GLY A 84 -3.77 19.36 12.52
C GLY A 84 -4.03 20.18 13.77
N LEU A 85 -3.59 21.43 13.78
CA LEU A 85 -3.88 22.34 14.88
C LEU A 85 -5.39 22.60 15.00
N ALA A 86 -5.83 23.22 16.09
CA ALA A 86 -7.21 23.69 16.18
C ALA A 86 -7.52 24.74 15.08
N ASN A 87 -8.77 24.80 14.64
CA ASN A 87 -9.28 25.80 13.68
C ASN A 87 -8.63 25.81 12.28
N VAL A 88 -8.01 24.71 11.84
CA VAL A 88 -7.44 24.58 10.48
C VAL A 88 -8.42 24.01 9.43
N GLY A 89 -9.65 23.68 9.83
CA GLY A 89 -10.68 23.08 8.96
C GLY A 89 -10.78 21.55 8.97
N LYS A 90 -10.33 20.88 10.05
CA LYS A 90 -10.36 19.40 10.15
C LYS A 90 -11.78 18.83 10.14
N SER A 91 -12.64 19.29 11.05
CA SER A 91 -14.00 18.76 11.19
C SER A 91 -14.86 19.10 9.97
N THR A 92 -14.69 20.30 9.40
CA THR A 92 -15.34 20.66 8.12
C THR A 92 -14.87 19.77 6.97
N LEU A 93 -13.57 19.45 6.89
CA LEU A 93 -13.05 18.49 5.91
C LEU A 93 -13.63 17.09 6.14
N PHE A 94 -13.71 16.63 7.40
CA PHE A 94 -14.30 15.35 7.74
C PHE A 94 -15.77 15.29 7.32
N GLN A 95 -16.55 16.33 7.56
CA GLN A 95 -17.95 16.45 7.12
C GLN A 95 -18.07 16.41 5.59
N ALA A 96 -17.22 17.15 4.87
CA ALA A 96 -17.18 17.15 3.41
C ALA A 96 -16.85 15.76 2.84
N ILE A 97 -15.87 15.06 3.42
CA ILE A 97 -15.48 13.69 3.02
C ILE A 97 -16.61 12.69 3.27
N THR A 98 -17.33 12.86 4.37
CA THR A 98 -18.37 11.92 4.81
C THR A 98 -19.76 12.24 4.26
N LYS A 99 -19.91 13.38 3.56
CA LYS A 99 -21.20 13.95 3.14
C LYS A 99 -22.21 14.02 4.31
N SER A 100 -21.71 14.26 5.52
CA SER A 100 -22.49 14.26 6.76
C SER A 100 -22.82 15.68 7.20
N THR A 101 -24.05 15.90 7.69
CA THR A 101 -24.54 17.21 8.18
C THR A 101 -24.32 17.42 9.69
N LEU A 102 -23.39 16.71 10.31
CA LEU A 102 -23.18 16.80 11.76
C LEU A 102 -22.68 18.21 12.16
N GLY A 103 -23.18 18.73 13.28
CA GLY A 103 -22.99 20.11 13.70
C GLY A 103 -21.53 20.50 13.89
N ASN A 104 -21.13 21.64 13.34
CA ASN A 104 -19.77 22.18 13.38
C ASN A 104 -19.42 22.76 14.78
N PRO A 105 -18.49 22.17 15.56
CA PRO A 105 -18.06 22.71 16.84
C PRO A 105 -16.89 23.71 16.64
N ALA A 106 -17.06 24.69 15.74
CA ALA A 106 -15.98 25.59 15.29
C ALA A 106 -15.33 26.44 16.40
N ASN A 107 -15.95 26.57 17.58
CA ASN A 107 -15.58 27.57 18.59
C ASN A 107 -15.08 27.02 19.94
N PHE A 108 -14.88 25.69 20.09
CA PHE A 108 -14.46 25.10 21.37
C PHE A 108 -13.20 24.21 21.24
N PRO A 109 -11.99 24.81 21.23
CA PRO A 109 -10.74 24.07 21.00
C PRO A 109 -10.31 23.14 22.15
N TYR A 110 -10.99 23.17 23.30
CA TYR A 110 -10.64 22.41 24.51
C TYR A 110 -11.69 21.37 24.94
N ALA A 111 -12.68 21.05 24.10
CA ALA A 111 -13.66 20.01 24.43
C ALA A 111 -13.11 18.61 24.15
N THR A 112 -13.24 17.70 25.11
CA THR A 112 -12.93 16.26 24.94
C THR A 112 -14.04 15.62 24.12
N ILE A 113 -13.81 15.42 22.83
CA ILE A 113 -14.74 14.70 21.94
C ILE A 113 -14.02 13.40 21.52
N ASP A 114 -14.67 12.26 21.74
CA ASP A 114 -14.19 10.96 21.24
C ASP A 114 -14.03 11.02 19.71
N PRO A 115 -13.01 10.38 19.10
CA PRO A 115 -12.77 10.47 17.67
C PRO A 115 -13.95 9.93 16.87
N GLU A 116 -14.52 10.77 16.01
CA GLU A 116 -15.59 10.34 15.12
C GLU A 116 -15.03 9.42 14.04
N GLN A 117 -15.73 8.30 13.78
CA GLN A 117 -15.35 7.33 12.76
C GLN A 117 -16.35 7.37 11.61
N ALA A 118 -15.84 7.42 10.38
CA ALA A 118 -16.66 7.26 9.19
C ALA A 118 -16.03 6.29 8.18
N ARG A 119 -16.90 5.70 7.36
CA ARG A 119 -16.52 4.88 6.20
C ARG A 119 -16.77 5.69 4.94
N VAL A 120 -15.73 5.83 4.14
CA VAL A 120 -15.74 6.64 2.93
C VAL A 120 -15.56 5.73 1.74
N ILE A 121 -16.41 5.87 0.73
CA ILE A 121 -16.32 5.10 -0.51
C ILE A 121 -15.08 5.54 -1.28
N VAL A 122 -14.30 4.58 -1.77
CA VAL A 122 -13.13 4.87 -2.61
C VAL A 122 -13.57 5.04 -4.06
N PRO A 123 -13.38 6.21 -4.68
CA PRO A 123 -13.72 6.39 -6.09
C PRO A 123 -12.73 5.59 -6.96
N ASP A 124 -13.27 4.77 -7.87
CA ASP A 124 -12.48 3.94 -8.79
C ASP A 124 -13.24 3.78 -10.13
N GLU A 125 -12.74 4.42 -11.19
CA GLU A 125 -13.36 4.38 -12.52
C GLU A 125 -13.44 2.95 -13.09
N ARG A 126 -12.55 2.05 -12.65
CA ARG A 126 -12.57 0.64 -13.07
C ARG A 126 -13.78 -0.07 -12.50
N TYR A 127 -14.07 0.19 -11.23
CA TYR A 127 -15.26 -0.33 -10.57
C TYR A 127 -16.53 0.15 -11.25
N ASP A 128 -16.63 1.46 -11.53
CA ASP A 128 -17.79 2.05 -12.20
C ASP A 128 -18.00 1.45 -13.60
N TRP A 129 -16.91 1.18 -14.34
CA TRP A 129 -16.98 0.52 -15.63
C TRP A 129 -17.49 -0.93 -15.50
N LEU A 130 -17.02 -1.69 -14.50
CA LEU A 130 -17.48 -3.05 -14.25
C LEU A 130 -18.97 -3.09 -13.88
N CYS A 131 -19.43 -2.19 -13.01
CA CYS A 131 -20.85 -2.08 -12.67
C CYS A 131 -21.70 -1.77 -13.91
N LYS A 132 -21.29 -0.81 -14.75
CA LYS A 132 -21.97 -0.46 -16.00
C LYS A 132 -22.00 -1.63 -17.00
N HIS A 133 -20.92 -2.41 -17.06
CA HIS A 133 -20.78 -3.53 -17.98
C HIS A 133 -21.63 -4.73 -17.56
N TYR A 134 -21.52 -5.17 -16.30
CA TYR A 134 -22.19 -6.38 -15.81
C TYR A 134 -23.62 -6.14 -15.31
N LYS A 135 -23.97 -4.90 -14.94
CA LYS A 135 -25.27 -4.51 -14.36
C LYS A 135 -25.73 -5.47 -13.25
N PRO A 136 -24.91 -5.65 -12.20
CA PRO A 136 -25.20 -6.62 -11.16
C PRO A 136 -26.42 -6.24 -10.33
N LYS A 137 -26.97 -7.20 -9.58
CA LYS A 137 -28.01 -6.91 -8.58
C LYS A 137 -27.45 -6.18 -7.35
N SER A 138 -26.17 -6.41 -7.03
CA SER A 138 -25.46 -5.85 -5.89
C SER A 138 -24.17 -5.16 -6.34
N GLU A 139 -24.01 -3.90 -5.93
CA GLU A 139 -22.82 -3.09 -6.18
C GLU A 139 -22.14 -2.77 -4.84
N VAL A 140 -20.97 -3.37 -4.58
CA VAL A 140 -20.24 -3.15 -3.32
C VAL A 140 -18.85 -2.54 -3.57
N PRO A 141 -18.68 -1.21 -3.39
CA PRO A 141 -17.38 -0.55 -3.56
C PRO A 141 -16.46 -0.78 -2.35
N ALA A 142 -15.18 -0.48 -2.52
CA ALA A 142 -14.23 -0.48 -1.40
C ALA A 142 -14.47 0.74 -0.50
N ASN A 143 -14.29 0.53 0.80
CA ASN A 143 -14.41 1.58 1.80
C ASN A 143 -13.07 1.81 2.51
N LEU A 144 -12.79 3.07 2.83
CA LEU A 144 -11.71 3.49 3.71
C LEU A 144 -12.30 3.94 5.04
N THR A 145 -11.65 3.57 6.15
CA THR A 145 -12.04 4.08 7.48
C THR A 145 -11.24 5.34 7.80
N VAL A 146 -11.94 6.44 8.06
CA VAL A 146 -11.36 7.74 8.42
C VAL A 146 -11.83 8.13 9.82
N TYR A 147 -10.92 8.67 10.62
CA TYR A 147 -11.18 9.23 11.93
C TYR A 147 -10.92 10.74 11.94
N ASP A 148 -11.85 11.53 12.48
CA ASP A 148 -11.55 12.91 12.88
C ASP A 148 -10.84 12.88 14.23
N ILE A 149 -9.63 13.40 14.28
CA ILE A 149 -8.86 13.49 15.52
C ILE A 149 -8.88 14.96 15.96
N ALA A 150 -9.23 15.20 17.23
CA ALA A 150 -9.36 16.52 17.83
C ALA A 150 -8.17 17.45 17.56
N GLY A 151 -8.32 18.77 17.69
CA GLY A 151 -7.20 19.69 17.44
C GLY A 151 -5.99 19.47 18.36
N LEU A 152 -4.79 19.40 17.78
CA LEU A 152 -3.55 19.46 18.57
C LEU A 152 -3.32 20.89 19.05
N THR A 153 -2.98 21.05 20.32
CA THR A 153 -2.41 22.28 20.89
C THR A 153 -0.97 22.04 21.29
N LYS A 154 -0.14 23.08 21.28
CA LYS A 154 1.25 23.02 21.74
C LYS A 154 1.35 22.53 23.19
N GLY A 155 2.37 21.73 23.51
CA GLY A 155 2.58 21.17 24.85
C GLY A 155 1.85 19.84 25.09
N ALA A 156 1.28 19.23 24.06
CA ALA A 156 0.51 17.99 24.16
C ALA A 156 1.33 16.81 24.74
N SER A 157 2.61 16.73 24.41
CA SER A 157 3.54 15.71 24.94
C SER A 157 3.77 15.84 26.44
N THR A 158 3.90 17.08 26.94
CA THR A 158 4.20 17.42 28.35
C THR A 158 3.03 17.25 29.32
N GLY A 159 1.84 16.89 28.82
CA GLY A 159 0.65 16.64 29.64
C GLY A 159 -0.12 17.90 30.06
N ALA A 160 0.25 19.08 29.54
CA ALA A 160 -0.56 20.28 29.67
C ALA A 160 -1.82 20.15 28.79
N GLY A 161 -2.97 19.79 29.39
CA GLY A 161 -4.27 19.71 28.72
C GLY A 161 -4.60 18.36 28.07
N LEU A 162 -5.48 18.38 27.06
CA LEU A 162 -6.05 17.20 26.38
C LEU A 162 -5.09 16.46 25.42
N GLY A 163 -3.84 16.91 25.31
CA GLY A 163 -2.88 16.44 24.31
C GLY A 163 -2.49 14.96 24.41
N ASN A 164 -2.47 14.37 25.60
CA ASN A 164 -2.17 12.93 25.75
C ASN A 164 -3.29 12.04 25.17
N ALA A 165 -4.56 12.45 25.30
CA ALA A 165 -5.69 11.73 24.70
C ALA A 165 -5.59 11.79 23.17
N PHE A 166 -5.28 12.96 22.62
CA PHE A 166 -5.03 13.15 21.18
C PHE A 166 -3.96 12.21 20.62
N LEU A 167 -2.79 12.14 21.25
CA LEU A 167 -1.70 11.27 20.80
C LEU A 167 -2.06 9.77 20.89
N SER A 168 -2.92 9.40 21.85
CA SER A 168 -3.46 8.04 21.94
C SER A 168 -4.38 7.69 20.76
N HIS A 169 -5.17 8.66 20.28
CA HIS A 169 -6.03 8.49 19.11
C HIS A 169 -5.21 8.41 17.81
N ILE A 170 -4.15 9.21 17.66
CA ILE A 170 -3.20 9.03 16.53
C ILE A 170 -2.57 7.64 16.56
N ARG A 171 -2.23 7.14 17.75
CA ARG A 171 -1.66 5.79 17.87
C ARG A 171 -2.62 4.73 17.33
N ALA A 172 -3.93 4.91 17.47
CA ALA A 172 -4.96 3.98 17.00
C ALA A 172 -5.13 3.94 15.46
N VAL A 173 -4.72 4.97 14.73
CA VAL A 173 -4.77 5.00 13.24
C VAL A 173 -3.47 4.49 12.61
N ASP A 174 -3.45 4.30 11.30
CA ASP A 174 -2.32 3.74 10.55
C ASP A 174 -1.70 4.74 9.56
N ALA A 175 -2.42 5.80 9.17
CA ALA A 175 -1.91 6.93 8.36
C ALA A 175 -2.42 8.27 8.91
N ILE A 176 -1.64 9.33 8.67
CA ILE A 176 -1.95 10.70 9.11
C ILE A 176 -2.24 11.59 7.90
N PHE A 177 -3.36 12.29 7.93
CA PHE A 177 -3.75 13.31 6.96
C PHE A 177 -3.66 14.66 7.65
N GLN A 178 -2.50 15.30 7.50
CA GLN A 178 -2.17 16.51 8.22
C GLN A 178 -2.72 17.73 7.49
N VAL A 179 -3.77 18.33 8.03
CA VAL A 179 -4.36 19.58 7.55
C VAL A 179 -3.51 20.75 8.00
N VAL A 180 -3.04 21.53 7.04
CA VAL A 180 -2.20 22.71 7.23
C VAL A 180 -3.01 23.93 6.79
N ARG A 181 -3.24 24.87 7.69
CA ARG A 181 -3.93 26.13 7.36
C ARG A 181 -3.02 26.99 6.49
N CYS A 182 -3.50 27.41 5.32
CA CYS A 182 -2.77 28.28 4.39
C CYS A 182 -3.71 29.38 3.82
N PHE A 183 -4.62 29.85 4.66
CA PHE A 183 -5.52 30.96 4.37
C PHE A 183 -5.56 31.92 5.57
N ASP A 184 -5.71 33.20 5.25
CA ASP A 184 -5.92 34.25 6.24
C ASP A 184 -7.42 34.52 6.31
N ASP A 185 -7.97 34.53 7.52
CA ASP A 185 -9.36 34.87 7.79
C ASP A 185 -9.40 35.61 9.13
N ALA A 186 -9.96 36.81 9.12
CA ALA A 186 -10.02 37.67 10.30
C ALA A 186 -10.99 37.15 11.37
N GLU A 187 -11.95 36.30 10.99
CA GLU A 187 -12.93 35.72 11.90
C GLU A 187 -12.40 34.46 12.61
N ILE A 188 -11.36 33.83 12.06
CA ILE A 188 -10.83 32.55 12.56
C ILE A 188 -9.51 32.77 13.30
N VAL A 189 -9.59 32.75 14.63
CA VAL A 189 -8.43 32.89 15.53
C VAL A 189 -7.48 31.70 15.39
N HIS A 190 -6.18 32.00 15.21
CA HIS A 190 -5.12 31.01 15.24
C HIS A 190 -4.65 30.77 16.68
N VAL A 191 -4.40 29.50 17.04
CA VAL A 191 -3.98 29.13 18.41
C VAL A 191 -2.68 29.84 18.83
N GLU A 192 -1.77 30.02 17.89
CA GLU A 192 -0.46 30.68 18.09
C GLU A 192 -0.44 32.15 17.61
N GLY A 193 -1.60 32.80 17.50
CA GLY A 193 -1.73 34.21 17.09
C GLY A 193 -1.81 34.42 15.57
N ASP A 194 -0.67 34.55 14.90
CA ASP A 194 -0.60 34.74 13.45
C ASP A 194 -0.61 33.41 12.68
N VAL A 195 -1.01 33.42 11.41
CA VAL A 195 -0.97 32.24 10.53
C VAL A 195 0.46 32.00 10.04
N ASP A 196 1.11 30.94 10.53
CA ASP A 196 2.42 30.49 10.05
C ASP A 196 2.43 28.96 9.85
N PRO A 197 2.21 28.50 8.60
CA PRO A 197 2.13 27.08 8.29
C PRO A 197 3.41 26.30 8.58
N VAL A 198 4.58 26.95 8.48
CA VAL A 198 5.88 26.30 8.71
C VAL A 198 6.09 26.04 10.20
N ARG A 199 5.73 27.01 11.04
CA ARG A 199 5.71 26.84 12.49
C ARG A 199 4.76 25.71 12.90
N ASP A 200 3.57 25.66 12.31
CA ASP A 200 2.57 24.65 12.64
C ASP A 200 3.03 23.23 12.28
N LEU A 201 3.69 23.09 11.12
CA LEU A 201 4.34 21.84 10.70
C LEU A 201 5.42 21.40 11.70
N ASN A 202 6.27 22.32 12.15
CA ASN A 202 7.30 22.04 13.16
C ASN A 202 6.69 21.59 14.48
N ILE A 203 5.67 22.29 14.99
CA ILE A 203 5.00 21.95 16.26
C ILE A 203 4.50 20.51 16.22
N ILE A 204 3.74 20.14 15.19
CA ILE A 204 3.20 18.77 15.08
C ILE A 204 4.33 17.76 14.96
N SER A 205 5.33 18.02 14.10
CA SER A 205 6.44 17.11 13.86
C SER A 205 7.28 16.87 15.12
N GLU A 206 7.57 17.92 15.89
CA GLU A 206 8.32 17.84 17.15
C GLU A 206 7.53 17.10 18.24
N GLU A 207 6.24 17.40 18.41
CA GLU A 207 5.39 16.76 19.42
C GLU A 207 5.27 15.25 19.19
N LEU A 208 5.13 14.80 17.93
CA LEU A 208 5.12 13.38 17.58
C LEU A 208 6.45 12.71 17.90
N ARG A 209 7.59 13.35 17.57
CA ARG A 209 8.93 12.83 17.88
C ARG A 209 9.19 12.75 19.38
N ILE A 210 8.89 13.80 20.13
CA ILE A 210 9.08 13.82 21.59
C ILE A 210 8.33 12.65 22.23
N LYS A 211 7.09 12.39 21.80
CA LYS A 211 6.31 11.27 22.34
C LYS A 211 6.86 9.90 21.97
N ASP A 212 7.38 9.75 20.76
CA ASP A 212 8.06 8.52 20.36
C ASP A 212 9.37 8.33 21.14
N ILE A 213 10.15 9.39 21.40
CA ILE A 213 11.36 9.34 22.24
C ILE A 213 11.01 8.84 23.64
N GLU A 214 10.03 9.44 24.32
CA GLU A 214 9.59 9.00 25.65
C GLU A 214 9.15 7.53 25.68
N PHE A 215 8.47 7.09 24.62
CA PHE A 215 7.99 5.72 24.50
C PHE A 215 9.13 4.72 24.28
N VAL A 216 10.04 5.05 23.37
CA VAL A 216 11.21 4.21 23.04
C VAL A 216 12.19 4.15 24.22
N GLU A 217 12.38 5.23 24.98
CA GLU A 217 13.20 5.22 26.20
C GLU A 217 12.68 4.24 27.24
N LYS A 218 11.36 4.23 27.48
CA LYS A 218 10.72 3.26 28.38
C LYS A 218 10.85 1.82 27.88
N ALA A 219 10.68 1.62 26.58
CA ALA A 219 10.85 0.30 25.96
C ALA A 219 12.30 -0.19 26.09
N LEU A 220 13.27 0.69 25.84
CA LEU A 220 14.69 0.40 25.98
C LEU A 220 15.05 0.06 27.43
N GLU A 221 14.57 0.83 28.41
CA GLU A 221 14.82 0.56 29.83
C GLU A 221 14.28 -0.82 30.24
N ALA A 222 13.09 -1.19 29.76
CA ALA A 222 12.50 -2.50 30.01
C ALA A 222 13.34 -3.64 29.39
N LEU A 223 13.80 -3.48 28.15
CA LEU A 223 14.67 -4.45 27.47
C LEU A 223 16.02 -4.57 28.18
N SER A 224 16.66 -3.45 28.54
CA SER A 224 17.93 -3.45 29.28
C SER A 224 17.84 -4.17 30.62
N LYS A 225 16.71 -4.07 31.34
CA LYS A 225 16.49 -4.84 32.57
C LYS A 225 16.44 -6.35 32.33
N GLN A 226 15.84 -6.78 31.21
CA GLN A 226 15.75 -8.19 30.84
C GLN A 226 17.11 -8.73 30.40
N THR A 227 17.86 -7.99 29.56
CA THR A 227 19.15 -8.41 29.02
C THR A 227 20.26 -8.43 30.07
N ARG A 228 20.19 -7.56 31.09
CA ARG A 228 21.12 -7.54 32.24
C ARG A 228 21.17 -8.84 33.04
N ARG A 229 20.12 -9.67 33.04
CA ARG A 229 20.10 -10.96 33.74
C ARG A 229 21.14 -11.95 33.18
N GLY A 230 21.65 -11.70 31.98
CA GLY A 230 22.68 -12.52 31.35
C GLY A 230 22.17 -13.88 30.87
N GLY A 231 23.00 -14.62 30.15
CA GLY A 231 22.69 -15.95 29.61
C GLY A 231 23.15 -16.15 28.16
N GLN A 232 23.39 -17.41 27.79
CA GLN A 232 23.78 -17.81 26.42
C GLN A 232 22.62 -18.41 25.60
N SER A 233 21.39 -18.39 26.14
CA SER A 233 20.22 -18.92 25.44
C SER A 233 19.92 -18.15 24.15
N LEU A 234 19.27 -18.82 23.20
CA LEU A 234 18.82 -18.22 21.94
C LEU A 234 17.90 -17.01 22.17
N GLU A 235 17.05 -17.06 23.20
CA GLU A 235 16.14 -15.97 23.58
C GLU A 235 16.89 -14.73 24.06
N MET A 236 17.92 -14.91 24.90
CA MET A 236 18.74 -13.78 25.38
C MET A 236 19.53 -13.11 24.25
N LYS A 237 19.94 -13.86 23.23
CA LYS A 237 20.56 -13.28 22.03
C LYS A 237 19.57 -12.43 21.24
N LYS A 238 18.31 -12.88 21.09
CA LYS A 238 17.25 -12.11 20.43
C LYS A 238 16.93 -10.82 21.19
N LEU A 239 16.78 -10.89 22.52
CA LEU A 239 16.51 -9.70 23.34
C LEU A 239 17.63 -8.65 23.24
N LYS A 240 18.90 -9.08 23.14
CA LYS A 240 20.02 -8.17 22.91
C LYS A 240 20.00 -7.54 21.52
N GLU A 241 19.70 -8.32 20.48
CA GLU A 241 19.53 -7.79 19.11
C GLU A 241 18.37 -6.78 19.06
N GLU A 242 17.25 -7.06 19.74
CA GLU A 242 16.13 -6.13 19.89
C GLU A 242 16.53 -4.85 20.65
N GLU A 243 17.27 -4.97 21.76
CA GLU A 243 17.79 -3.83 22.52
C GLU A 243 18.68 -2.92 21.66
N GLU A 244 19.59 -3.50 20.87
CA GLU A 244 20.46 -2.75 19.94
C GLU A 244 19.64 -2.00 18.87
N ILE A 245 18.60 -2.64 18.31
CA ILE A 245 17.71 -2.02 17.33
C ILE A 245 16.91 -0.87 17.97
N VAL A 246 16.34 -1.09 19.17
CA VAL A 246 15.59 -0.06 19.89
C VAL A 246 16.49 1.12 20.28
N ALA A 247 17.75 0.87 20.65
CA ALA A 247 18.74 1.92 20.89
C ALA A 247 19.05 2.73 19.62
N ARG A 248 19.18 2.07 18.46
CA ARG A 248 19.36 2.75 17.16
C ARG A 248 18.14 3.60 16.80
N VAL A 249 16.93 3.09 17.01
CA VAL A 249 15.66 3.82 16.82
C VAL A 249 15.63 5.08 17.70
N LEU A 250 16.03 4.97 18.96
CA LEU A 250 16.09 6.11 19.88
C LEU A 250 17.07 7.18 19.42
N ALA A 251 18.27 6.77 19.01
CA ALA A 251 19.28 7.70 18.50
C ALA A 251 18.78 8.44 17.26
N PHE A 252 18.17 7.72 16.32
CA PHE A 252 17.61 8.30 15.09
C PHE A 252 16.52 9.35 15.37
N LEU A 253 15.64 9.10 16.34
CA LEU A 253 14.63 10.06 16.78
C LEU A 253 15.27 11.31 17.43
N LYS A 254 16.30 11.12 18.27
CA LYS A 254 17.01 12.22 18.94
C LYS A 254 17.81 13.12 17.99
N GLU A 255 18.19 12.60 16.83
CA GLU A 255 18.77 13.38 15.73
C GLU A 255 17.74 14.25 14.99
N GLY A 256 16.45 14.15 15.35
CA GLY A 256 15.36 14.92 14.74
C GLY A 256 14.70 14.24 13.54
N ASN A 257 15.00 12.96 13.28
CA ASN A 257 14.47 12.24 12.13
C ASN A 257 13.20 11.44 12.47
N ASP A 258 12.24 11.42 11.53
CA ASP A 258 11.03 10.61 11.64
C ASP A 258 11.28 9.15 11.23
N ILE A 259 10.82 8.17 12.00
CA ILE A 259 11.10 6.74 11.78
C ILE A 259 10.75 6.27 10.36
N ARG A 260 9.67 6.78 9.76
CA ARG A 260 9.28 6.44 8.38
C ARG A 260 10.32 6.79 7.31
N LYS A 261 11.29 7.65 7.64
CA LYS A 261 12.36 8.11 6.74
C LYS A 261 13.68 7.35 6.93
N GLY A 262 13.79 6.52 7.96
CA GLY A 262 14.98 5.70 8.18
C GLY A 262 15.10 4.53 7.19
N ASP A 263 16.33 4.10 6.93
CA ASP A 263 16.61 2.86 6.19
C ASP A 263 16.73 1.69 7.18
N TRP A 264 15.65 0.92 7.25
CA TRP A 264 15.50 -0.20 8.18
C TRP A 264 15.52 -1.54 7.44
N GLY A 265 16.33 -2.47 7.93
CA GLY A 265 16.36 -3.84 7.47
C GLY A 265 15.09 -4.60 7.86
N PRO A 266 14.79 -5.76 7.21
CA PRO A 266 13.61 -6.57 7.52
C PRO A 266 13.44 -6.90 9.01
N LYS A 267 14.53 -7.33 9.66
CA LYS A 267 14.53 -7.63 11.10
C LYS A 267 14.25 -6.40 11.96
N GLU A 268 14.75 -5.24 11.55
CA GLU A 268 14.55 -4.00 12.29
C GLU A 268 13.09 -3.56 12.20
N VAL A 269 12.48 -3.69 11.01
CA VAL A 269 11.05 -3.43 10.80
C VAL A 269 10.18 -4.35 11.67
N ASP A 270 10.55 -5.63 11.83
CA ASP A 270 9.84 -6.57 12.71
C ASP A 270 9.88 -6.16 14.19
N VAL A 271 10.93 -5.45 14.62
CA VAL A 271 11.06 -4.89 15.98
C VAL A 271 10.37 -3.53 16.11
N ILE A 272 10.41 -2.70 15.06
CA ILE A 272 9.81 -1.36 15.05
C ILE A 272 8.27 -1.43 15.02
N ASN A 273 7.70 -2.35 14.24
CA ASN A 273 6.24 -2.44 14.05
C ASN A 273 5.45 -2.65 15.37
N PRO A 274 5.87 -3.54 16.29
CA PRO A 274 5.24 -3.69 17.61
C PRO A 274 5.30 -2.46 18.52
N LEU A 275 6.20 -1.50 18.27
CA LEU A 275 6.29 -0.26 19.06
C LEU A 275 5.17 0.73 18.72
N PHE A 276 4.49 0.56 17.57
CA PHE A 276 3.41 1.43 17.10
C PHE A 276 3.75 2.92 17.14
N LEU A 277 4.98 3.27 16.74
CA LEU A 277 5.50 4.63 16.77
C LEU A 277 4.67 5.57 15.89
N LEU A 278 4.49 6.80 16.34
CA LEU A 278 3.70 7.82 15.65
C LEU A 278 4.39 8.26 14.35
N THR A 279 5.70 8.49 14.42
CA THR A 279 6.55 8.94 13.31
C THR A 279 6.83 7.86 12.26
N ALA A 280 6.46 6.61 12.54
CA ALA A 280 6.51 5.50 11.57
C ALA A 280 5.32 5.49 10.60
N LYS A 281 4.23 6.19 10.94
CA LYS A 281 3.01 6.24 10.13
C LYS A 281 3.24 7.11 8.88
N PRO A 282 2.78 6.72 7.68
CA PRO A 282 2.80 7.58 6.50
C PRO A 282 1.96 8.85 6.75
N VAL A 283 2.43 9.97 6.19
CA VAL A 283 1.79 11.29 6.31
C VAL A 283 1.46 11.82 4.92
N VAL A 284 0.27 12.39 4.76
CA VAL A 284 -0.15 13.17 3.59
C VAL A 284 -0.53 14.57 4.05
N TYR A 285 0.07 15.58 3.43
CA TYR A 285 -0.16 16.98 3.79
C TYR A 285 -1.31 17.56 2.96
N LEU A 286 -2.36 17.98 3.66
CA LEU A 286 -3.55 18.61 3.10
C LEU A 286 -3.46 20.11 3.32
N VAL A 287 -3.07 20.85 2.28
CA VAL A 287 -2.83 22.29 2.36
C VAL A 287 -4.14 23.02 2.12
N ASN A 288 -4.79 23.47 3.19
CA ASN A 288 -6.09 24.11 3.15
C ASN A 288 -5.95 25.59 2.76
N LEU A 289 -6.52 25.94 1.62
CA LEU A 289 -6.50 27.27 1.01
C LEU A 289 -7.89 27.91 1.05
N SER A 290 -7.92 29.23 0.84
CA SER A 290 -9.19 29.90 0.51
C SER A 290 -9.69 29.41 -0.85
N GLU A 291 -10.99 29.46 -1.07
CA GLU A 291 -11.60 29.07 -2.35
C GLU A 291 -10.99 29.84 -3.54
N LYS A 292 -10.78 31.14 -3.37
CA LYS A 292 -10.13 32.01 -4.38
C LYS A 292 -8.73 31.53 -4.75
N ASP A 293 -7.94 31.16 -3.73
CA ASP A 293 -6.55 30.73 -3.90
C ASP A 293 -6.45 29.34 -4.53
N TYR A 294 -7.39 28.46 -4.19
CA TYR A 294 -7.52 27.14 -4.78
C TYR A 294 -7.91 27.22 -6.26
N ILE A 295 -8.94 28.00 -6.62
CA ILE A 295 -9.37 28.15 -8.01
C ILE A 295 -8.25 28.74 -8.88
N ARG A 296 -7.57 29.79 -8.41
CA ARG A 296 -6.47 30.43 -9.16
C ARG A 296 -5.15 29.64 -9.14
N GLN A 297 -5.06 28.56 -8.36
CA GLN A 297 -3.86 27.73 -8.17
C GLN A 297 -2.62 28.52 -7.73
N LYS A 298 -2.79 29.55 -6.88
CA LYS A 298 -1.70 30.39 -6.36
C LYS A 298 -1.95 30.78 -4.91
N ASN A 299 -0.95 30.64 -4.06
CA ASN A 299 -1.00 31.04 -2.66
C ASN A 299 0.40 31.36 -2.14
N LYS A 300 0.50 32.31 -1.20
CA LYS A 300 1.79 32.80 -0.66
C LYS A 300 2.49 31.80 0.27
N TYR A 301 1.76 30.83 0.82
CA TYR A 301 2.28 29.85 1.77
C TYR A 301 2.72 28.54 1.12
N ILE A 302 2.13 28.14 -0.01
CA ILE A 302 2.47 26.87 -0.71
C ILE A 302 3.99 26.70 -0.94
N PRO A 303 4.73 27.70 -1.45
CA PRO A 303 6.17 27.53 -1.66
C PRO A 303 6.94 27.23 -0.37
N LYS A 304 6.59 27.90 0.73
CA LYS A 304 7.22 27.70 2.05
C LYS A 304 6.93 26.31 2.60
N VAL A 305 5.68 25.85 2.48
CA VAL A 305 5.27 24.50 2.90
C VAL A 305 5.99 23.43 2.06
N ALA A 306 6.05 23.61 0.74
CA ALA A 306 6.73 22.67 -0.14
C ALA A 306 8.23 22.56 0.16
N GLU A 307 8.89 23.69 0.44
CA GLU A 307 10.30 23.72 0.84
C GLU A 307 10.55 23.02 2.18
N TRP A 308 9.68 23.27 3.17
CA TRP A 308 9.75 22.61 4.47
C TRP A 308 9.59 21.09 4.33
N ILE A 309 8.60 20.62 3.55
CA ILE A 309 8.36 19.19 3.34
C ILE A 309 9.51 18.54 2.57
N LYS A 310 10.07 19.23 1.57
CA LYS A 310 11.24 18.74 0.84
C LYS A 310 12.44 18.51 1.75
N THR A 311 12.61 19.35 2.78
CA THR A 311 13.74 19.29 3.71
C THR A 311 13.51 18.29 4.83
N ASN A 312 12.35 18.34 5.49
CA ASN A 312 12.07 17.58 6.72
C ASN A 312 11.32 16.27 6.48
N SER A 313 10.61 16.13 5.35
CA SER A 313 9.75 14.98 5.07
C SER A 313 9.76 14.62 3.57
N PRO A 314 10.94 14.37 2.98
CA PRO A 314 11.08 14.17 1.55
C PRO A 314 10.22 13.00 1.05
N GLY A 315 9.50 13.22 -0.05
CA GLY A 315 8.63 12.23 -0.70
C GLY A 315 7.22 12.10 -0.14
N ASP A 316 6.87 12.81 0.95
CA ASP A 316 5.49 12.80 1.44
C ASP A 316 4.56 13.62 0.50
N PRO A 317 3.35 13.12 0.17
CA PRO A 317 2.46 13.81 -0.76
C PRO A 317 1.93 15.13 -0.21
N ILE A 318 1.82 16.13 -1.08
CA ILE A 318 1.19 17.43 -0.81
C ILE A 318 -0.02 17.57 -1.70
N ILE A 319 -1.20 17.80 -1.10
CA ILE A 319 -2.46 18.01 -1.82
C ILE A 319 -3.03 19.36 -1.40
N PRO A 320 -2.99 20.37 -2.28
CA PRO A 320 -3.78 21.59 -2.10
C PRO A 320 -5.27 21.26 -2.15
N LEU A 321 -6.04 21.85 -1.24
CA LEU A 321 -7.50 21.80 -1.24
C LEU A 321 -8.05 23.13 -0.73
N SER A 322 -9.34 23.36 -0.92
CA SER A 322 -10.07 24.38 -0.17
C SER A 322 -11.24 23.72 0.53
N VAL A 323 -11.16 23.64 1.86
CA VAL A 323 -12.21 22.98 2.65
C VAL A 323 -13.54 23.72 2.52
N SER A 324 -13.52 25.06 2.44
CA SER A 324 -14.73 25.87 2.19
C SER A 324 -15.37 25.56 0.84
N PHE A 325 -14.55 25.34 -0.19
CA PHE A 325 -15.05 24.95 -1.51
C PHE A 325 -15.67 23.55 -1.49
N GLU A 326 -15.01 22.57 -0.86
CA GLU A 326 -15.55 21.21 -0.74
C GLU A 326 -16.84 21.17 0.08
N GLU A 327 -16.94 21.96 1.15
CA GLU A 327 -18.16 22.11 1.94
C GLU A 327 -19.31 22.66 1.07
N ARG A 328 -19.03 23.71 0.28
CA ARG A 328 -20.00 24.29 -0.65
C ARG A 328 -20.47 23.27 -1.70
N LEU A 329 -19.56 22.47 -2.25
CA LEU A 329 -19.91 21.39 -3.19
C LEU A 329 -20.76 20.30 -2.51
N ALA A 330 -20.43 19.93 -1.27
CA ALA A 330 -21.18 18.93 -0.53
C ALA A 330 -22.61 19.39 -0.22
N GLN A 331 -22.83 20.69 0.02
CA GLN A 331 -24.14 21.28 0.27
C GLN A 331 -25.08 21.27 -0.95
N LEU A 332 -24.54 21.13 -2.18
CA LEU A 332 -25.37 20.99 -3.38
C LEU A 332 -26.15 19.67 -3.38
N GLY A 333 -25.69 18.65 -2.64
CA GLY A 333 -26.38 17.37 -2.44
C GLY A 333 -26.45 16.44 -3.67
N ASP A 334 -26.11 16.94 -4.85
CA ASP A 334 -26.06 16.19 -6.11
C ASP A 334 -24.66 16.23 -6.73
N ASP A 335 -24.12 15.04 -7.02
CA ASP A 335 -22.79 14.89 -7.60
C ASP A 335 -22.72 15.45 -9.03
N ALA A 336 -23.85 15.45 -9.77
CA ALA A 336 -23.92 16.07 -11.10
C ALA A 336 -23.89 17.60 -11.01
N ALA A 337 -24.66 18.19 -10.10
CA ALA A 337 -24.60 19.63 -9.81
C ALA A 337 -23.20 20.07 -9.35
N ALA A 338 -22.54 19.29 -8.48
CA ALA A 338 -21.17 19.57 -8.05
C ALA A 338 -20.17 19.52 -9.21
N ALA A 339 -20.34 18.59 -10.15
CA ALA A 339 -19.52 18.50 -11.35
C ALA A 339 -19.73 19.70 -12.30
N GLU A 340 -20.98 20.13 -12.50
CA GLU A 340 -21.31 21.31 -13.31
C GLU A 340 -20.72 22.60 -12.72
N GLU A 341 -20.79 22.77 -11.40
CA GLU A 341 -20.20 23.91 -10.69
C GLU A 341 -18.66 23.92 -10.82
N CYS A 342 -18.03 22.75 -10.70
CA CYS A 342 -16.60 22.60 -10.95
C CYS A 342 -16.23 23.01 -12.38
N GLU A 343 -17.02 22.61 -13.38
CA GLU A 343 -16.81 22.95 -14.79
C GLU A 343 -16.93 24.47 -15.02
N LYS A 344 -17.96 25.12 -14.47
CA LYS A 344 -18.16 26.58 -14.57
C LYS A 344 -16.99 27.38 -14.01
N LEU A 345 -16.42 26.93 -12.90
CA LEU A 345 -15.30 27.59 -12.23
C LEU A 345 -13.94 27.18 -12.79
N GLY A 346 -13.88 26.23 -13.73
CA GLY A 346 -12.64 25.71 -14.29
C GLY A 346 -11.77 25.00 -13.24
N THR A 347 -12.39 24.40 -12.22
CA THR A 347 -11.70 23.71 -11.12
C THR A 347 -12.25 22.29 -10.93
N LYS A 348 -11.72 21.53 -9.96
CA LYS A 348 -12.20 20.19 -9.61
C LYS A 348 -12.20 20.01 -8.09
N SER A 349 -13.08 19.16 -7.58
CA SER A 349 -13.00 18.69 -6.19
C SER A 349 -11.68 17.93 -5.96
N ALA A 350 -11.04 18.22 -4.84
CA ALA A 350 -9.85 17.54 -4.36
C ALA A 350 -10.18 16.23 -3.63
N LEU A 351 -11.42 16.04 -3.14
CA LEU A 351 -11.79 14.89 -2.30
C LEU A 351 -11.51 13.53 -2.96
N PRO A 352 -11.84 13.29 -4.25
CA PRO A 352 -11.53 12.00 -4.87
C PRO A 352 -10.03 11.70 -4.88
N LYS A 353 -9.21 12.72 -5.18
CA LYS A 353 -7.75 12.60 -5.17
C LYS A 353 -7.21 12.36 -3.77
N ILE A 354 -7.77 13.01 -2.75
CA ILE A 354 -7.41 12.80 -1.34
C ILE A 354 -7.70 11.36 -0.93
N ILE A 355 -8.90 10.83 -1.20
CA ILE A 355 -9.29 9.47 -0.82
C ILE A 355 -8.43 8.42 -1.53
N VAL A 356 -8.14 8.59 -2.82
CA VAL A 356 -7.24 7.69 -3.55
C VAL A 356 -5.82 7.75 -2.97
N THR A 357 -5.32 8.95 -2.66
CA THR A 357 -4.00 9.10 -2.03
C THR A 357 -3.98 8.51 -0.63
N MET A 358 -5.07 8.62 0.13
CA MET A 358 -5.22 7.99 1.44
C MET A 358 -5.00 6.48 1.34
N ARG A 359 -5.72 5.83 0.43
CA ARG A 359 -5.59 4.39 0.17
C ARG A 359 -4.18 4.00 -0.27
N GLN A 360 -3.58 4.77 -1.17
CA GLN A 360 -2.22 4.51 -1.66
C GLN A 360 -1.17 4.64 -0.54
N SER A 361 -1.31 5.62 0.35
CA SER A 361 -0.38 5.84 1.48
C SER A 361 -0.37 4.67 2.47
N LEU A 362 -1.51 4.00 2.64
CA LEU A 362 -1.66 2.79 3.44
C LEU A 362 -1.16 1.52 2.74
N ASN A 363 -0.60 1.64 1.53
CA ASN A 363 -0.24 0.52 0.66
C ASN A 363 -1.40 -0.44 0.42
N LEU A 364 -2.61 0.09 0.32
CA LEU A 364 -3.80 -0.68 -0.03
C LEU A 364 -4.03 -0.64 -1.54
N GLY A 365 -4.49 -1.76 -2.07
CA GLY A 365 -5.00 -1.94 -3.43
C GLY A 365 -6.34 -2.68 -3.38
N SER A 366 -6.86 -3.00 -4.54
CA SER A 366 -8.08 -3.79 -4.68
C SER A 366 -8.00 -4.79 -5.79
N PHE A 367 -8.75 -5.85 -5.62
CA PHE A 367 -9.15 -6.75 -6.70
C PHE A 367 -10.67 -6.77 -6.77
N PHE A 368 -11.19 -7.24 -7.90
CA PHE A 368 -12.62 -7.28 -8.16
C PHE A 368 -13.11 -8.71 -8.27
N THR A 369 -14.35 -8.94 -7.82
CA THR A 369 -15.16 -10.09 -8.22
C THR A 369 -16.33 -9.58 -9.01
N THR A 370 -16.61 -10.20 -10.16
CA THR A 370 -17.64 -9.77 -11.12
C THR A 370 -18.63 -10.90 -11.38
N GLY A 371 -19.88 -10.53 -11.62
CA GLY A 371 -20.95 -11.46 -11.95
C GLY A 371 -22.30 -10.74 -12.08
N ALA A 372 -23.32 -11.45 -12.56
CA ALA A 372 -24.66 -10.90 -12.69
C ALA A 372 -25.33 -10.64 -11.33
N ASP A 373 -24.90 -11.33 -10.27
CA ASP A 373 -25.43 -11.13 -8.93
C ASP A 373 -24.71 -9.98 -8.20
N GLU A 374 -23.37 -9.94 -8.25
CA GLU A 374 -22.58 -8.94 -7.53
C GLU A 374 -21.33 -8.51 -8.32
N VAL A 375 -21.07 -7.19 -8.33
CA VAL A 375 -19.73 -6.64 -8.59
C VAL A 375 -19.22 -6.02 -7.30
N ARG A 376 -18.07 -6.52 -6.84
CA ARG A 376 -17.49 -6.11 -5.56
C ARG A 376 -16.01 -5.80 -5.66
N GLN A 377 -15.63 -4.70 -5.03
CA GLN A 377 -14.25 -4.27 -4.88
C GLN A 377 -13.72 -4.65 -3.49
N TRP A 378 -12.72 -5.52 -3.46
CA TRP A 378 -12.12 -6.04 -2.23
C TRP A 378 -10.82 -5.32 -1.91
N THR A 379 -10.69 -4.80 -0.69
CA THR A 379 -9.46 -4.14 -0.24
C THR A 379 -8.41 -5.15 0.23
N ILE A 380 -7.19 -5.05 -0.31
CA ILE A 380 -6.03 -5.86 0.09
C ILE A 380 -4.80 -4.99 0.24
N ARG A 381 -3.85 -5.39 1.10
CA ARG A 381 -2.53 -4.76 1.13
C ARG A 381 -1.71 -5.17 -0.10
N LYS A 382 -0.93 -4.25 -0.66
CA LYS A 382 0.00 -4.57 -1.76
C LYS A 382 0.98 -5.67 -1.31
N GLY A 383 1.23 -6.64 -2.20
CA GLY A 383 2.03 -7.83 -1.88
C GLY A 383 1.23 -9.02 -1.33
N THR A 384 -0.09 -8.87 -1.15
CA THR A 384 -0.96 -9.99 -0.72
C THR A 384 -0.98 -11.09 -1.77
N LYS A 385 -0.73 -12.33 -1.36
CA LYS A 385 -0.76 -13.51 -2.24
C LYS A 385 -2.20 -13.96 -2.53
N ALA A 386 -2.41 -14.67 -3.63
CA ALA A 386 -3.73 -15.13 -4.06
C ALA A 386 -4.53 -15.91 -3.00
N PRO A 387 -3.95 -16.84 -2.21
CA PRO A 387 -4.68 -17.52 -1.15
C PRO A 387 -5.14 -16.56 -0.04
N GLN A 388 -4.29 -15.60 0.35
CA GLN A 388 -4.61 -14.61 1.38
C GLN A 388 -5.70 -13.65 0.90
N ALA A 389 -5.65 -13.24 -0.37
CA ALA A 389 -6.70 -12.43 -0.99
C ALA A 389 -8.03 -13.21 -1.05
N ALA A 390 -7.99 -14.51 -1.32
CA ALA A 390 -9.16 -15.37 -1.25
C ALA A 390 -9.75 -15.45 0.17
N GLY A 391 -8.89 -15.47 1.19
CA GLY A 391 -9.27 -15.39 2.61
C GLY A 391 -10.05 -14.13 2.99
N VAL A 392 -9.84 -13.01 2.28
CA VAL A 392 -10.61 -11.77 2.47
C VAL A 392 -12.08 -11.93 2.09
N ILE A 393 -12.38 -12.79 1.11
CA ILE A 393 -13.76 -13.13 0.75
C ILE A 393 -14.36 -14.08 1.77
N HIS A 394 -13.64 -15.18 2.04
CA HIS A 394 -14.02 -16.16 3.04
C HIS A 394 -12.80 -16.97 3.48
N THR A 395 -12.68 -17.24 4.77
CA THR A 395 -11.52 -17.96 5.35
C THR A 395 -11.33 -19.35 4.77
N ASP A 396 -12.40 -20.00 4.30
CA ASP A 396 -12.30 -21.33 3.69
C ASP A 396 -11.63 -21.31 2.33
N PHE A 397 -11.80 -20.24 1.55
CA PHE A 397 -11.13 -20.13 0.26
C PHE A 397 -9.61 -20.03 0.39
N GLU A 398 -9.10 -19.49 1.49
CA GLU A 398 -7.66 -19.51 1.78
C GLU A 398 -7.18 -20.93 2.10
N LYS A 399 -7.92 -21.66 2.94
CA LYS A 399 -7.58 -23.03 3.37
C LYS A 399 -7.64 -24.04 2.23
N THR A 400 -8.68 -23.96 1.40
CA THR A 400 -8.92 -24.91 0.29
C THR A 400 -8.50 -24.35 -1.07
N PHE A 401 -7.70 -23.28 -1.10
CA PHE A 401 -7.24 -22.65 -2.34
C PHE A 401 -6.55 -23.65 -3.28
N ILE A 402 -7.02 -23.73 -4.52
CA ILE A 402 -6.41 -24.53 -5.59
C ILE A 402 -5.66 -23.59 -6.55
N GLN A 403 -6.40 -22.67 -7.17
CA GLN A 403 -5.91 -21.70 -8.14
C GLN A 403 -6.89 -20.54 -8.28
N CYS A 404 -6.48 -19.46 -8.94
CA CYS A 404 -7.40 -18.42 -9.39
C CYS A 404 -7.25 -18.18 -10.90
N LEU A 405 -8.35 -17.80 -11.53
CA LEU A 405 -8.33 -17.19 -12.85
C LEU A 405 -8.29 -15.68 -12.64
N VAL A 406 -7.34 -15.03 -13.30
CA VAL A 406 -7.11 -13.59 -13.21
C VAL A 406 -7.33 -13.00 -14.59
N PHE A 407 -8.21 -12.00 -14.64
CA PHE A 407 -8.44 -11.15 -15.80
C PHE A 407 -7.88 -9.78 -15.46
N ASN A 408 -6.92 -9.31 -16.27
CA ASN A 408 -6.45 -7.95 -16.17
C ASN A 408 -7.56 -7.00 -16.65
N PHE A 409 -7.83 -5.94 -15.90
CA PHE A 409 -8.92 -5.00 -16.19
C PHE A 409 -8.79 -4.37 -17.59
N ASP A 410 -7.59 -3.94 -17.99
CA ASP A 410 -7.37 -3.29 -19.28
C ASP A 410 -7.65 -4.26 -20.43
N VAL A 411 -7.20 -5.51 -20.29
CA VAL A 411 -7.49 -6.58 -21.26
C VAL A 411 -8.99 -6.89 -21.35
N LEU A 412 -9.69 -6.93 -20.21
CA LEU A 412 -11.15 -7.13 -20.22
C LEU A 412 -11.85 -5.98 -20.94
N LYS A 413 -11.45 -4.74 -20.64
CA LYS A 413 -12.02 -3.54 -21.25
C LYS A 413 -11.78 -3.48 -22.77
N GLU A 414 -10.61 -3.93 -23.24
CA GLU A 414 -10.29 -4.05 -24.66
C GLU A 414 -11.08 -5.14 -25.37
N CYS A 415 -11.21 -6.33 -24.75
CA CYS A 415 -11.87 -7.48 -25.36
C CYS A 415 -13.40 -7.44 -25.25
N GLY A 416 -13.96 -6.60 -24.38
CA GLY A 416 -15.38 -6.45 -24.16
C GLY A 416 -15.91 -7.36 -23.05
N ASP A 417 -15.78 -8.69 -23.19
CA ASP A 417 -16.32 -9.66 -22.23
C ASP A 417 -15.32 -10.77 -21.82
N GLU A 418 -15.63 -11.51 -20.75
CA GLU A 418 -14.77 -12.59 -20.26
C GLU A 418 -14.61 -13.75 -21.25
N ALA A 419 -15.60 -14.00 -22.10
CA ALA A 419 -15.57 -15.09 -23.07
C ALA A 419 -14.56 -14.78 -24.18
N ALA A 420 -14.51 -13.54 -24.65
CA ALA A 420 -13.55 -13.02 -25.61
C ALA A 420 -12.13 -13.03 -25.03
N VAL A 421 -11.95 -12.65 -23.76
CA VAL A 421 -10.62 -12.75 -23.10
C VAL A 421 -10.15 -14.22 -23.03
N ARG A 422 -11.06 -15.16 -22.73
CA ARG A 422 -10.78 -16.61 -22.73
C ARG A 422 -10.44 -17.12 -24.13
N ALA A 423 -11.22 -16.73 -25.14
CA ALA A 423 -10.99 -17.11 -26.54
C ALA A 423 -9.67 -16.56 -27.08
N ALA A 424 -9.27 -15.37 -26.65
CA ALA A 424 -7.98 -14.76 -26.97
C ALA A 424 -6.79 -15.37 -26.20
N GLY A 425 -7.03 -16.31 -25.28
CA GLY A 425 -5.98 -16.94 -24.47
C GLY A 425 -5.28 -15.97 -23.51
N LYS A 426 -5.90 -14.83 -23.20
CA LYS A 426 -5.32 -13.79 -22.33
C LYS A 426 -5.71 -13.95 -20.84
N VAL A 427 -6.47 -14.99 -20.50
CA VAL A 427 -6.78 -15.32 -19.09
C VAL A 427 -5.57 -15.95 -18.43
N LEU A 428 -5.25 -15.46 -17.24
CA LEU A 428 -4.12 -15.95 -16.47
C LEU A 428 -4.61 -16.96 -15.42
N THR A 429 -4.11 -18.19 -15.49
CA THR A 429 -4.30 -19.17 -14.41
C THR A 429 -3.13 -19.08 -13.44
N LYS A 430 -3.42 -18.76 -12.18
CA LYS A 430 -2.40 -18.45 -11.16
C LYS A 430 -2.55 -19.34 -9.92
N GLY A 431 -1.41 -19.77 -9.39
CA GLY A 431 -1.32 -20.60 -8.19
C GLY A 431 -1.06 -19.79 -6.90
N LYS A 432 -0.64 -20.48 -5.85
CA LYS A 432 -0.49 -19.92 -4.49
C LYS A 432 0.52 -18.77 -4.35
N ASP A 433 1.55 -18.75 -5.19
CA ASP A 433 2.63 -17.75 -5.13
C ASP A 433 2.35 -16.48 -5.94
N TYR A 434 1.21 -16.40 -6.62
CA TYR A 434 0.84 -15.19 -7.33
C TYR A 434 0.51 -14.08 -6.34
N VAL A 435 1.11 -12.91 -6.54
CA VAL A 435 0.78 -11.68 -5.84
C VAL A 435 -0.33 -10.99 -6.63
N ILE A 436 -1.46 -10.72 -5.97
CA ILE A 436 -2.59 -10.05 -6.62
C ILE A 436 -2.18 -8.61 -6.94
N GLU A 437 -2.42 -8.19 -8.18
CA GLU A 437 -2.16 -6.84 -8.64
C GLU A 437 -3.39 -5.94 -8.43
N ASP A 438 -3.17 -4.64 -8.25
CA ASP A 438 -4.26 -3.69 -8.09
C ASP A 438 -5.06 -3.59 -9.40
N GLY A 439 -6.35 -3.89 -9.32
CA GLY A 439 -7.25 -3.93 -10.46
C GLY A 439 -7.48 -5.32 -11.06
N ASP A 440 -6.84 -6.36 -10.53
CA ASP A 440 -7.10 -7.73 -10.96
C ASP A 440 -8.56 -8.10 -10.76
N ILE A 441 -9.18 -8.73 -11.75
CA ILE A 441 -10.50 -9.35 -11.62
C ILE A 441 -10.27 -10.83 -11.40
N VAL A 442 -10.72 -11.35 -10.27
CA VAL A 442 -10.28 -12.65 -9.75
C VAL A 442 -11.46 -13.58 -9.59
N LEU A 443 -11.38 -14.74 -10.22
CA LEU A 443 -12.28 -15.87 -9.96
C LEU A 443 -11.51 -16.97 -9.22
N ILE A 444 -11.83 -17.16 -7.95
CA ILE A 444 -11.19 -18.16 -7.09
C ILE A 444 -11.73 -19.56 -7.40
N LYS A 445 -10.82 -20.53 -7.50
CA LYS A 445 -11.14 -21.96 -7.51
C LYS A 445 -10.60 -22.57 -6.23
N ALA A 446 -11.53 -22.99 -5.37
CA ALA A 446 -11.24 -23.60 -4.09
C ALA A 446 -11.89 -24.99 -4.02
N GLY A 447 -11.29 -25.90 -3.26
CA GLY A 447 -11.87 -27.22 -3.01
C GLY A 447 -13.11 -27.13 -2.12
N ALA A 448 -13.95 -28.17 -2.14
CA ALA A 448 -15.06 -28.29 -1.22
C ALA A 448 -14.56 -28.19 0.22
N ALA A 449 -15.19 -27.33 1.03
CA ALA A 449 -14.93 -27.29 2.46
C ALA A 449 -15.24 -28.69 3.03
N LYS A 450 -14.30 -29.27 3.79
CA LYS A 450 -14.62 -30.46 4.59
C LYS A 450 -15.57 -29.99 5.68
N ALA A 451 -16.79 -30.54 5.64
CA ALA A 451 -17.84 -30.29 6.63
C ALA A 451 -17.39 -30.66 8.05
#